data_AF-A0A415SC51-F1
#
_entry.id   AF-A0A415SC51-F1
#
_cell.length_a   1.000
_cell.length_b   1.000
_cell.length_c   1.000
_cell.angle_alpha   90.00
_cell.angle_beta   90.00
_cell.angle_gamma   90.00
#
_symmetry.space_group_name_H-M   'P 1'
#
loop_
_entity.id
_entity.type
_entity.pdbx_description
1 polymer ?
#
loop_
_entity_poly.entity_id
_entity_poly.type
_entity_poly.pdbx_seq_one_letter_code
_entity_poly.pdbx_strand_id
1 'polypeptide(L)'
;MDKNFIGERISELRLKKNVSEYQMSLDLGKNKSYIQSLTSGRSLPTMQSFLDICDYLEVTPQQFFDSELHNLPLIDKATDLMKQLDDEDMLALISMLNRLALKRK
;
A
#
# COMPACT_ATOMS: atom_id res chain seq x y z
N MET A 1 9.28 2.96 8.31
CA MET A 1 9.50 2.70 6.88
C MET A 1 10.92 3.07 6.52
N ASP A 2 11.63 2.17 5.84
CA ASP A 2 12.96 2.44 5.27
C ASP A 2 12.84 3.38 4.05
N LYS A 3 13.89 4.15 3.74
CA LYS A 3 13.96 5.04 2.57
C LYS A 3 13.74 4.28 1.26
N ASN A 4 14.06 2.99 1.22
CA ASN A 4 13.91 2.14 0.03
C ASN A 4 12.47 1.62 -0.17
N PHE A 5 11.61 1.71 0.85
CA PHE A 5 10.26 1.13 0.82
C PHE A 5 9.45 1.59 -0.40
N ILE A 6 9.49 2.88 -0.73
CA ILE A 6 8.76 3.44 -1.88
C ILE A 6 9.22 2.77 -3.19
N GLY A 7 10.53 2.63 -3.39
CA GLY A 7 11.10 2.04 -4.59
C GLY A 7 10.80 0.55 -4.71
N GLU A 8 10.88 -0.18 -3.60
CA GLU A 8 10.52 -1.60 -3.52
C GLU A 8 9.04 -1.81 -3.82
N ARG A 9 8.16 -0.96 -3.27
CA ARG A 9 6.72 -1.06 -3.46
C ARG A 9 6.29 -0.72 -4.89
N ILE A 10 6.89 0.31 -5.49
CA ILE A 10 6.71 0.59 -6.93
C ILE A 10 7.12 -0.63 -7.75
N SER A 11 8.23 -1.28 -7.40
CA SER A 11 8.72 -2.46 -8.11
C SER A 11 7.78 -3.66 -7.99
N GLU A 12 7.26 -3.93 -6.80
CA GLU A 12 6.31 -5.01 -6.57
C GLU A 12 5.01 -4.79 -7.35
N LEU A 13 4.41 -3.61 -7.23
CA LEU A 13 3.11 -3.30 -7.84
C LEU A 13 3.19 -3.24 -9.37
N ARG A 14 4.24 -2.65 -9.94
CA ARG A 14 4.42 -2.62 -11.41
C ARG A 14 4.62 -4.01 -11.99
N LEU A 15 5.31 -4.90 -11.27
CA LEU A 15 5.52 -6.29 -11.70
C LEU A 15 4.21 -7.08 -11.64
N LYS A 16 3.37 -6.88 -10.61
CA LYS A 16 2.01 -7.44 -10.56
C LYS A 16 1.15 -6.98 -11.74
N LYS A 17 1.33 -5.75 -12.21
CA LYS A 17 0.69 -5.20 -13.42
C LYS A 17 1.38 -5.60 -14.73
N ASN A 18 2.48 -6.36 -14.68
CA ASN A 18 3.31 -6.77 -15.83
C ASN A 18 3.89 -5.58 -16.63
N VAL A 19 4.39 -4.55 -15.93
CA VAL A 19 4.94 -3.33 -16.53
C VAL A 19 6.43 -3.15 -16.16
N SER A 20 7.24 -2.82 -17.16
CA SER A 20 8.67 -2.48 -16.97
C SER A 20 8.86 -1.04 -16.46
N GLU A 21 9.99 -0.75 -15.81
CA GLU A 21 10.32 0.62 -15.35
C GLU A 21 10.33 1.63 -16.49
N TYR A 22 10.84 1.20 -17.65
CA TYR A 22 10.88 2.00 -18.86
C TYR A 22 9.46 2.35 -19.34
N GLN A 23 8.60 1.34 -19.49
CA GLN A 23 7.22 1.53 -19.96
C GLN A 23 6.44 2.44 -19.00
N MET A 24 6.49 2.15 -17.69
CA MET A 24 5.83 2.97 -16.68
C MET A 24 6.32 4.43 -16.69
N SER A 25 7.61 4.66 -16.92
CA SER A 25 8.14 6.03 -17.04
C SER A 25 7.53 6.77 -18.24
N LEU A 26 7.37 6.10 -19.38
CA LEU A 26 6.76 6.68 -20.58
C LEU A 26 5.27 6.95 -20.39
N ASP A 27 4.54 6.01 -19.79
CA ASP A 27 3.09 6.14 -19.58
C ASP A 27 2.75 7.28 -18.60
N LEU A 28 3.64 7.55 -17.65
CA LEU A 28 3.55 8.71 -16.74
C LEU A 28 4.03 10.04 -17.38
N GLY A 29 4.38 10.03 -18.67
CA GLY A 29 4.89 11.20 -19.38
C GLY A 29 6.24 11.71 -18.85
N LYS A 30 7.04 10.83 -18.24
CA LYS A 30 8.35 11.16 -17.65
C LYS A 30 9.49 10.67 -18.55
N ASN A 31 10.71 11.10 -18.21
CA ASN A 31 11.91 10.60 -18.88
C ASN A 31 12.11 9.10 -18.62
N LYS A 32 12.77 8.40 -19.55
CA LYS A 32 12.97 6.94 -19.54
C LYS A 32 13.60 6.35 -18.27
N SER A 33 14.31 7.16 -17.49
CA SER A 33 15.02 6.74 -16.27
C SER A 33 14.26 7.09 -14.98
N TYR A 34 13.07 7.69 -15.11
CA TYR A 34 12.35 8.24 -13.96
C TYR A 34 12.00 7.16 -12.93
N ILE A 35 11.25 6.12 -13.33
CA ILE A 35 10.88 5.03 -12.42
C ILE A 35 12.11 4.30 -11.92
N GLN A 36 13.10 4.04 -12.78
CA GLN A 36 14.37 3.44 -12.36
C GLN A 36 15.07 4.25 -11.26
N SER A 37 15.01 5.59 -11.29
CA SER A 37 15.61 6.42 -10.25
C SER A 37 14.91 6.30 -8.90
N LEU A 38 13.59 6.05 -8.91
CA LEU A 38 12.79 5.81 -7.71
C LEU A 38 13.02 4.40 -7.17
N THR A 39 12.95 3.39 -8.04
CA THR A 39 13.12 1.97 -7.65
C THR A 39 14.53 1.66 -7.17
N SER A 40 15.55 2.36 -7.68
CA SER A 40 16.93 2.24 -7.21
C SER A 40 17.24 3.06 -5.94
N GLY A 41 16.27 3.78 -5.37
CA GLY A 41 16.45 4.64 -4.20
C GLY A 41 17.32 5.88 -4.44
N ARG A 42 17.60 6.24 -5.70
CA ARG A 42 18.41 7.45 -6.02
C ARG A 42 17.65 8.74 -5.77
N SER A 43 16.32 8.69 -5.87
CA SER A 43 15.42 9.82 -5.66
C SER A 43 14.11 9.35 -5.05
N LEU A 44 13.37 10.29 -4.46
CA LEU A 44 12.00 10.09 -4.02
C LEU A 44 11.04 10.83 -4.96
N PRO A 45 9.81 10.33 -5.15
CA PRO A 45 8.81 11.08 -5.90
C PRO A 45 8.41 12.34 -5.12
N THR A 46 8.01 13.39 -5.84
CA THR A 46 7.23 14.46 -5.22
C THR A 46 5.85 13.91 -4.83
N MET A 47 5.12 14.61 -3.95
CA MET A 47 3.76 14.17 -3.58
C MET A 47 2.82 14.07 -4.79
N GLN A 48 2.91 14.99 -5.74
CA GLN A 48 2.12 14.90 -6.98
C GLN A 48 2.49 13.66 -7.79
N SER A 49 3.78 13.45 -8.05
CA SER A 49 4.23 12.26 -8.77
C SER A 49 3.84 10.95 -8.06
N PHE A 50 3.84 10.95 -6.73
CA PHE A 50 3.41 9.80 -5.94
C PHE A 50 1.92 9.49 -6.16
N LEU A 51 1.06 10.51 -6.21
CA LEU A 51 -0.36 10.32 -6.53
C LEU A 51 -0.54 9.80 -7.97
N ASP A 52 0.17 10.38 -8.94
CA ASP A 52 0.14 9.91 -10.32
C ASP A 52 0.58 8.43 -10.44
N ILE A 53 1.58 8.02 -9.64
CA ILE A 53 2.04 6.63 -9.55
C ILE A 53 0.97 5.73 -8.93
N CYS A 54 0.29 6.17 -7.88
CA CYS A 54 -0.80 5.43 -7.25
C CYS A 54 -1.96 5.20 -8.22
N ASP A 55 -2.38 6.25 -8.93
CA ASP A 55 -3.43 6.20 -9.95
C ASP A 55 -3.05 5.23 -11.08
N TYR A 56 -1.81 5.32 -11.58
CA TYR A 56 -1.30 4.41 -12.61
C TYR A 56 -1.31 2.94 -12.15
N LEU A 57 -0.94 2.68 -10.89
CA LEU A 57 -0.88 1.35 -10.31
C LEU A 57 -2.26 0.84 -9.82
N GLU A 58 -3.31 1.66 -9.93
CA GLU A 58 -4.68 1.35 -9.48
C GLU A 58 -4.73 0.98 -7.99
N VAL A 59 -3.97 1.71 -7.16
CA VAL A 59 -3.97 1.57 -5.71
C VAL A 59 -4.21 2.93 -5.04
N THR A 60 -4.88 2.94 -3.90
CA THR A 60 -4.91 4.14 -3.06
C THR A 60 -3.56 4.34 -2.35
N PRO A 61 -3.22 5.56 -1.88
CA PRO A 61 -2.04 5.78 -1.05
C PRO A 61 -1.98 4.85 0.17
N GLN A 62 -3.13 4.58 0.80
CA GLN A 62 -3.21 3.66 1.92
C GLN A 62 -2.79 2.24 1.50
N GLN A 63 -3.36 1.72 0.40
CA GLN A 63 -3.02 0.39 -0.13
C GLN A 63 -1.57 0.30 -0.61
N PHE A 64 -1.02 1.41 -1.13
CA PHE A 64 0.39 1.49 -1.48
C PHE A 64 1.26 1.21 -0.26
N PHE A 65 0.96 1.85 0.88
CA PHE A 65 1.73 1.71 2.11
C PHE A 65 1.43 0.44 2.93
N ASP A 66 0.36 -0.27 2.59
CA ASP A 66 0.00 -1.51 3.25
C ASP A 66 0.77 -2.71 2.65
N SER A 67 1.84 -3.11 3.32
CA SER A 67 2.71 -4.22 2.92
C SER A 67 2.21 -5.60 3.37
N GLU A 68 1.18 -5.68 4.23
CA GLU A 68 0.72 -6.94 4.84
C GLU A 68 -0.50 -7.55 4.14
N LEU A 69 -0.73 -7.20 2.86
CA LEU A 69 -1.93 -7.60 2.11
C LEU A 69 -1.91 -9.07 1.64
N HIS A 70 -1.85 -9.99 2.60
CA HIS A 70 -2.37 -11.35 2.50
C HIS A 70 -3.66 -11.41 3.33
N ASN A 71 -4.82 -11.30 2.65
CA ASN A 71 -6.22 -11.38 3.15
C ASN A 71 -7.03 -10.06 3.22
N LEU A 72 -6.86 -9.19 2.23
CA LEU A 72 -7.69 -8.01 1.96
C LEU A 72 -9.20 -8.16 2.24
N PRO A 73 -9.92 -9.18 1.69
CA PRO A 73 -11.38 -9.12 1.71
C PRO A 73 -12.01 -9.27 3.10
N LEU A 74 -11.37 -10.01 4.01
CA LEU A 74 -11.90 -10.24 5.35
C LEU A 74 -11.56 -9.11 6.31
N ILE A 75 -10.34 -8.56 6.21
CA ILE A 75 -9.93 -7.41 7.01
C ILE A 75 -10.73 -6.18 6.58
N ASP A 76 -10.86 -5.91 5.28
CA ASP A 76 -11.66 -4.80 4.77
C ASP A 76 -13.11 -4.88 5.25
N LYS A 77 -13.73 -6.07 5.11
CA LYS A 77 -15.09 -6.30 5.60
C LYS A 77 -15.20 -6.11 7.11
N ALA A 78 -14.22 -6.57 7.88
CA ALA A 78 -14.21 -6.37 9.32
C ALA A 78 -14.08 -4.88 9.67
N THR A 79 -13.20 -4.15 9.00
CA THR A 79 -13.01 -2.71 9.18
C THR A 79 -14.28 -1.93 8.84
N ASP A 80 -15.00 -2.31 7.78
CA ASP A 80 -16.26 -1.67 7.42
C ASP A 80 -17.39 -1.92 8.41
N LEU A 81 -17.40 -3.10 9.06
CA LEU A 81 -18.30 -3.37 10.18
C LEU A 81 -17.89 -2.56 11.43
N MET A 82 -16.60 -2.47 11.73
CA MET A 82 -16.08 -1.72 12.89
C MET A 82 -16.42 -0.22 12.81
N LYS A 83 -16.43 0.38 11.62
CA LYS A 83 -16.82 1.79 11.42
C LYS A 83 -18.27 2.09 11.82
N GLN A 84 -19.11 1.07 11.99
CA GLN A 84 -20.53 1.21 12.34
C GLN A 84 -20.80 1.01 13.84
N LEU A 85 -19.78 0.64 14.62
CA LEU A 85 -19.90 0.39 16.05
C LEU A 85 -19.78 1.70 16.84
N ASP A 86 -20.46 1.75 17.98
CA ASP A 86 -20.21 2.76 18.99
C ASP A 86 -19.01 2.38 19.89
N ASP A 87 -18.66 3.28 20.81
CA ASP A 87 -17.50 3.10 21.68
C ASP A 87 -17.65 1.88 22.62
N GLU A 88 -18.86 1.57 23.08
CA GLU A 88 -19.09 0.43 23.98
C GLU A 88 -18.88 -0.90 23.25
N ASP A 89 -19.46 -1.04 22.05
CA ASP A 89 -19.30 -2.22 21.21
C ASP A 89 -17.86 -2.36 20.71
N MET A 90 -17.19 -1.25 20.39
CA MET A 90 -15.80 -1.26 19.98
C MET A 90 -14.87 -1.73 21.11
N LEU A 91 -15.12 -1.32 22.36
CA LEU A 91 -14.38 -1.78 23.54
C LEU A 91 -14.58 -3.29 23.80
N ALA A 92 -15.81 -3.79 23.63
CA ALA A 92 -16.09 -5.22 23.74
C ALA A 92 -15.33 -6.02 22.68
N LEU A 93 -15.30 -5.55 21.43
CA LEU A 93 -14.57 -6.20 20.34
C LEU A 93 -13.06 -6.20 20.59
N ILE A 94 -12.47 -5.08 21.03
CA ILE A 94 -11.05 -5.00 21.40
C ILE A 94 -10.71 -6.04 22.48
N SER A 95 -11.56 -6.20 23.47
CA SER A 95 -11.37 -7.19 24.54
C SER A 95 -11.36 -8.62 23.99
N MET A 96 -12.24 -8.94 23.04
CA MET A 96 -12.26 -10.23 22.36
C MET A 96 -11.00 -10.46 21.52
N LEU A 97 -10.59 -9.46 20.73
CA LEU A 97 -9.39 -9.53 19.89
C LEU A 97 -8.12 -9.75 20.74
N ASN A 98 -7.98 -9.04 21.86
CA ASN A 98 -6.89 -9.22 22.82
C ASN A 98 -6.84 -10.67 23.34
N ARG A 99 -8.00 -11.24 23.69
CA ARG A 99 -8.08 -12.65 24.13
C ARG A 99 -7.64 -13.63 23.03
N LEU A 100 -8.01 -13.38 21.78
CA LEU A 100 -7.66 -14.24 20.65
C LEU A 100 -6.17 -14.14 20.28
N ALA A 101 -5.60 -12.93 20.32
CA ALA A 101 -4.18 -12.69 20.05
C ALA A 101 -3.28 -13.35 21.12
N LEU A 102 -3.67 -13.29 22.39
CA LEU A 102 -2.92 -13.90 23.50
C LEU A 102 -2.93 -15.44 23.46
N LYS A 103 -3.97 -16.07 22.88
CA LYS A 103 -4.05 -17.53 22.72
C LYS A 103 -3.10 -18.11 21.65
N ARG A 104 -2.44 -17.26 20.86
CA ARG A 104 -1.50 -17.68 19.80
C ARG A 104 -0.03 -17.74 20.24
N LYS A 105 0.26 -17.56 21.54
CA LYS A 105 1.55 -17.89 22.17
C LYS A 105 1.47 -19.25 22.85
#